data_AF-A0A3D5FRQ3-F1
#
_entry.id   AF-A0A3D5FRQ3-F1
#
_cell.length_a   1.000
_cell.length_b   1.000
_cell.length_c   1.000
_cell.angle_alpha   90.00
_cell.angle_beta   90.00
_cell.angle_gamma   90.00
#
_symmetry.space_group_name_H-M   'P 1'
#
loop_
_entity.id
_entity.type
_entity.pdbx_description
1 polymer ?
#
loop_
_entity_poly.entity_id
_entity_poly.type
_entity_poly.pdbx_seq_one_letter_code
_entity_poly.pdbx_strand_id
1 'polypeptide(L)'
;MNQTSRELVTAALRFETPDRLPRDLWTLPIGEAAAPEILAQIRQRFPSDFGGAAGVYRPSDRVQGDPHAPSTYTDEWGCVFVHIQAGVIGEVRDPLIGDLISILCSRL
;
A
#
# COMPACT_ATOMS: atom_id res chain seq x y z
N MET A 1 31.32 -10.11 2.64
CA MET A 1 30.54 -8.94 3.11
C MET A 1 29.09 -9.30 2.88
N ASN A 2 28.20 -9.10 3.85
CA ASN A 2 26.78 -9.39 3.65
C ASN A 2 26.21 -8.47 2.56
N GLN A 3 25.31 -9.01 1.73
CA GLN A 3 24.57 -8.22 0.75
C GLN A 3 23.83 -7.06 1.43
N THR A 4 23.82 -5.91 0.76
CA THR A 4 22.95 -4.77 1.09
C THR A 4 21.49 -5.11 0.81
N SER A 5 20.55 -4.34 1.38
CA SER A 5 19.11 -4.51 1.09
C SER A 5 18.78 -4.45 -0.41
N ARG A 6 19.43 -3.55 -1.16
CA ARG A 6 19.25 -3.46 -2.62
C ARG A 6 19.74 -4.72 -3.34
N GLU A 7 20.88 -5.27 -2.94
CA GLU A 7 21.43 -6.49 -3.53
C GLU A 7 20.56 -7.71 -3.20
N LEU A 8 20.06 -7.84 -1.96
CA LEU A 8 19.13 -8.89 -1.55
C LEU A 8 17.85 -8.88 -2.40
N VAL A 9 17.21 -7.73 -2.54
CA VAL A 9 15.98 -7.57 -3.34
C VAL A 9 16.26 -7.88 -4.81
N THR A 10 17.37 -7.38 -5.36
CA THR A 10 17.72 -7.59 -6.78
C THR A 10 17.99 -9.07 -7.08
N ALA A 11 18.76 -9.76 -6.23
CA ALA A 11 19.04 -11.19 -6.37
C ALA A 11 17.77 -12.04 -6.26
N ALA A 12 16.88 -11.72 -5.31
CA ALA A 12 15.60 -12.41 -5.16
C ALA A 12 14.70 -12.25 -6.41
N LEU A 13 14.59 -11.03 -6.96
CA LEU A 13 13.80 -10.77 -8.18
C LEU A 13 14.40 -11.41 -9.44
N ARG A 14 15.70 -11.72 -9.42
CA ARG A 14 16.40 -12.44 -10.50
C ARG A 14 16.41 -13.96 -10.31
N PHE A 15 15.78 -14.47 -9.25
CA PHE A 15 15.79 -15.89 -8.90
C PHE A 15 17.21 -16.45 -8.68
N GLU A 16 18.11 -15.63 -8.14
CA GLU A 16 19.44 -16.03 -7.70
C GLU A 16 19.41 -16.55 -6.24
N THR A 17 20.57 -16.67 -5.60
CA THR A 17 20.70 -17.16 -4.22
C THR A 17 21.07 -16.03 -3.26
N PRO A 18 20.11 -15.20 -2.80
CA PRO A 18 20.42 -14.14 -1.84
C PRO A 18 20.82 -14.73 -0.47
N ASP A 19 21.67 -14.03 0.28
CA ASP A 19 22.14 -14.41 1.64
C ASP A 19 20.96 -14.67 2.60
N ARG A 20 19.83 -13.99 2.36
CA ARG A 20 18.52 -14.24 2.98
C ARG A 20 17.40 -13.71 2.09
N LEU A 21 16.16 -14.12 2.36
CA LEU A 21 15.00 -13.49 1.72
C LEU A 21 14.87 -12.01 2.13
N PRO A 22 14.58 -11.08 1.19
CA PRO A 22 14.24 -9.70 1.51
C PRO A 22 12.93 -9.65 2.30
N ARG A 23 12.80 -8.68 3.21
CA ARG A 23 11.67 -8.59 4.14
C ARG A 23 11.06 -7.21 4.11
N ASP A 24 9.76 -7.15 4.34
CA ASP A 24 9.04 -5.93 4.63
C ASP A 24 7.93 -6.21 5.64
N LEU A 25 7.50 -5.18 6.36
CA LEU A 25 6.37 -5.24 7.28
C LEU A 25 5.37 -4.16 6.89
N TRP A 26 4.26 -4.58 6.28
CA TRP A 26 3.17 -3.67 5.95
C TRP A 26 2.19 -3.62 7.10
N THR A 27 1.89 -2.40 7.55
CA THR A 27 0.97 -2.13 8.64
C THR A 27 -0.13 -1.19 8.19
N LEU A 28 -1.22 -1.19 8.96
CA LEU A 28 -2.28 -0.19 8.86
C LEU A 28 -2.29 0.62 10.17
N PRO A 29 -2.82 1.87 10.16
CA PRO A 29 -2.80 2.72 11.35
C PRO A 29 -3.43 2.09 12.60
N ILE A 30 -4.40 1.18 12.44
CA ILE A 30 -4.98 0.45 13.57
C ILE A 30 -3.92 -0.37 14.33
N GLY A 31 -2.97 -0.98 13.62
CA GLY A 31 -1.87 -1.73 14.23
C GLY A 31 -0.86 -0.83 14.91
N GLU A 32 -0.53 0.31 14.28
CA GLU A 32 0.36 1.33 14.87
C GLU A 32 -0.21 1.89 16.16
N ALA A 33 -1.52 2.17 16.19
CA ALA A 33 -2.20 2.70 17.37
C ALA A 33 -2.33 1.64 18.48
N ALA A 34 -2.60 0.38 18.12
CA ALA A 34 -2.84 -0.68 19.10
C ALA A 34 -1.57 -1.25 19.73
N ALA A 35 -0.44 -1.23 19.02
CA ALA A 35 0.78 -1.93 19.45
C ALA A 35 2.09 -1.23 19.01
N PRO A 36 2.29 0.06 19.33
CA PRO A 36 3.44 0.81 18.83
C PRO A 36 4.79 0.23 19.33
N GLU A 37 4.89 -0.23 20.58
CA GLU A 37 6.13 -0.78 21.13
C GLU A 37 6.49 -2.14 20.51
N ILE A 38 5.49 -2.97 20.24
CA ILE A 38 5.69 -4.28 19.59
C ILE A 38 6.19 -4.06 18.16
N LEU A 39 5.56 -3.15 17.41
CA LEU A 39 5.98 -2.82 16.05
C LEU A 39 7.38 -2.21 16.03
N ALA A 40 7.73 -1.37 17.01
CA ALA A 40 9.09 -0.85 17.15
C ALA A 40 10.11 -1.98 17.37
N GLN A 41 9.81 -2.96 18.22
CA GLN A 41 10.68 -4.12 18.44
C GLN A 41 10.84 -4.98 17.18
N ILE A 42 9.75 -5.22 16.44
CA ILE A 42 9.79 -5.97 15.18
C ILE A 42 10.67 -5.24 14.16
N ARG A 43 10.48 -3.92 13.98
CA ARG A 43 11.28 -3.10 13.05
C ARG A 43 12.75 -3.05 13.42
N GLN A 44 13.07 -2.99 14.71
CA GLN A 44 14.45 -3.04 15.19
C GLN A 44 15.09 -4.41 14.92
N ARG A 45 14.35 -5.50 15.16
CA ARG A 45 14.86 -6.86 14.99
C ARG A 45 14.93 -7.27 13.51
N PHE A 46 14.02 -6.76 12.70
CA PHE A 46 13.82 -7.11 11.30
C PHE A 46 13.62 -5.83 10.47
N PRO A 47 14.69 -5.07 10.20
CA PRO A 47 14.60 -3.88 9.35
C PRO A 47 14.15 -4.26 7.93
N SER A 48 13.32 -3.40 7.33
CA SER A 48 12.83 -3.57 5.96
C SER A 48 13.98 -3.44 4.96
N ASP A 49 13.90 -4.22 3.89
CA ASP A 49 14.78 -4.10 2.73
C ASP A 49 14.23 -3.20 1.63
N PHE A 50 13.02 -2.68 1.84
CA PHE A 50 12.30 -1.85 0.89
C PHE A 50 12.32 -0.39 1.35
N GLY A 51 12.28 0.50 0.37
CA GLY A 51 12.02 1.92 0.58
C GLY A 51 10.81 2.35 -0.25
N GLY A 52 10.37 3.59 -0.06
CA GLY A 52 9.33 4.20 -0.89
C GLY A 52 9.90 4.94 -2.08
N ALA A 53 9.09 5.08 -3.14
CA ALA A 53 9.35 6.09 -4.16
C ALA A 53 9.16 7.49 -3.57
N ALA A 54 9.94 8.47 -4.02
CA ALA A 54 9.71 9.85 -3.64
C ALA A 54 8.35 10.33 -4.18
N GLY A 55 7.55 10.98 -3.33
CA GLY A 55 6.30 11.64 -3.74
C GLY A 55 6.61 12.90 -4.55
N VAL A 56 6.89 12.75 -5.84
CA VAL A 56 7.30 13.85 -6.74
C VAL A 56 6.13 14.54 -7.44
N TYR A 57 4.91 14.00 -7.32
CA TYR A 57 3.72 14.52 -7.99
C TYR A 57 2.93 15.46 -7.07
N ARG A 58 2.24 16.43 -7.68
CA ARG A 58 1.26 17.25 -6.96
C ARG A 58 0.05 16.37 -6.61
N PRO A 59 -0.59 16.60 -5.45
CA PRO A 59 -1.85 15.95 -5.11
C PRO A 59 -2.89 16.17 -6.22
N SER A 60 -3.67 15.13 -6.53
CA SER A 60 -4.78 15.22 -7.47
C SER A 60 -5.94 15.99 -6.85
N ASP A 61 -6.58 16.88 -7.62
CA ASP A 61 -7.78 17.62 -7.18
C ASP A 61 -8.98 16.69 -6.90
N ARG A 62 -8.89 15.41 -7.29
CA ARG A 62 -9.90 14.39 -7.00
C ARG A 62 -9.81 13.84 -5.58
N VAL A 63 -8.62 13.89 -4.96
CA VAL A 63 -8.39 13.29 -3.65
C VAL A 63 -9.20 14.03 -2.59
N GLN A 64 -10.00 13.29 -1.83
CA GLN A 64 -10.85 13.84 -0.77
C GLN A 64 -10.90 12.90 0.42
N GLY A 65 -10.87 13.45 1.63
CA GLY A 65 -10.99 12.68 2.87
C GLY A 65 -9.68 12.00 3.30
N ASP A 66 -9.80 11.14 4.30
CA ASP A 66 -8.69 10.37 4.88
C ASP A 66 -8.94 8.86 4.62
N PRO A 67 -7.98 8.14 4.00
CA PRO A 67 -8.13 6.72 3.66
C PRO A 67 -8.33 5.78 4.85
N HIS A 68 -8.10 6.27 6.08
CA HIS A 68 -8.14 5.48 7.32
C HIS A 68 -9.14 6.03 8.36
N ALA A 69 -9.91 7.07 8.03
CA ALA A 69 -10.92 7.65 8.93
C ALA A 69 -12.34 7.15 8.59
N PRO A 70 -13.20 6.85 9.58
CA PRO A 70 -14.60 6.46 9.34
C PRO A 70 -15.37 7.53 8.55
N SER A 71 -15.52 7.32 7.23
CA SER A 71 -16.13 8.23 6.26
C SER A 71 -16.02 7.65 4.83
N THR A 72 -16.14 8.51 3.82
CA THR A 72 -15.76 8.21 2.44
C THR A 72 -14.39 8.83 2.11
N TYR A 73 -13.54 8.06 1.45
CA TYR A 73 -12.28 8.53 0.87
C TYR A 73 -12.34 8.43 -0.65
N THR A 74 -11.91 9.47 -1.36
CA THR A 74 -11.77 9.45 -2.82
C THR A 74 -10.29 9.46 -3.16
N ASP A 75 -9.85 8.49 -3.97
CA ASP A 75 -8.45 8.40 -4.40
C ASP A 75 -8.13 9.35 -5.58
N GLU A 76 -6.88 9.30 -6.05
CA GLU A 76 -6.39 10.12 -7.15
C GLU A 76 -7.15 9.91 -8.47
N TRP A 77 -7.79 8.76 -8.62
CA TRP A 77 -8.54 8.31 -9.80
C TRP A 77 -10.03 8.61 -9.70
N GLY A 78 -10.51 9.05 -8.53
CA GLY A 78 -11.92 9.30 -8.25
C GLY A 78 -12.66 8.09 -7.67
N CYS A 79 -11.96 6.99 -7.35
CA CYS A 79 -12.59 5.81 -6.76
C CYS A 79 -13.02 6.15 -5.33
N VAL A 80 -14.28 5.86 -5.01
CA VAL A 80 -14.85 6.13 -3.69
C VAL A 80 -14.76 4.88 -2.82
N PHE A 81 -13.99 4.98 -1.74
CA PHE A 81 -13.84 3.98 -0.70
C PHE A 81 -14.77 4.32 0.46
N VAL A 82 -15.56 3.34 0.89
CA VAL A 82 -16.40 3.43 2.09
C VAL A 82 -15.66 2.83 3.27
N HIS A 83 -15.54 3.60 4.35
CA HIS A 83 -14.75 3.23 5.51
C HIS A 83 -15.59 3.24 6.78
N ILE A 84 -15.68 2.08 7.44
CA ILE A 84 -16.54 1.88 8.62
C ILE A 84 -15.75 1.73 9.93
N GLN A 85 -14.45 1.42 9.88
CA GLN A 85 -13.63 1.12 11.06
C GLN A 85 -12.33 1.91 11.03
N ALA A 86 -12.07 2.75 12.03
CA ALA A 86 -10.85 3.56 12.12
C ALA A 86 -9.56 2.73 11.94
N GLY A 87 -8.65 3.24 11.11
CA GLY A 87 -7.30 2.71 10.96
C GLY A 87 -7.16 1.49 10.05
N VAL A 88 -8.19 1.08 9.30
CA VAL A 88 -8.06 0.10 8.21
C VAL A 88 -8.14 0.80 6.85
N ILE A 89 -8.03 0.06 5.73
CA ILE A 89 -8.33 0.64 4.41
C ILE A 89 -9.82 0.46 4.11
N GLY A 90 -10.42 1.44 3.43
CA GLY A 90 -11.81 1.37 3.01
C GLY A 90 -12.04 0.35 1.89
N GLU A 91 -13.31 0.12 1.55
CA GLU A 91 -13.72 -0.77 0.46
C GLU A 91 -14.41 0.02 -0.64
N VAL A 92 -14.07 -0.24 -1.91
CA VAL A 92 -14.83 0.29 -3.05
C VAL A 92 -16.16 -0.46 -3.13
N ARG A 93 -17.27 0.26 -2.96
CA ARG A 93 -18.64 -0.31 -3.03
C ARG A 93 -19.30 -0.10 -4.37
N ASP A 94 -18.96 1.01 -5.03
CA ASP A 94 -19.50 1.39 -6.34
C ASP A 94 -18.30 1.63 -7.29
N PRO A 95 -17.96 0.63 -8.13
CA PRO A 95 -16.82 0.76 -9.02
C PRO A 95 -17.11 1.79 -10.13
N LEU A 96 -16.16 2.71 -10.36
CA LEU A 96 -16.26 3.70 -11.44
C LEU A 96 -16.44 3.05 -12.83
N ILE A 97 -15.85 1.87 -12.99
CA ILE A 97 -15.96 1.06 -14.20
C ILE A 97 -16.94 -0.06 -13.89
N GLY A 98 -18.12 0.02 -14.50
CA GLY A 98 -19.14 -1.03 -14.43
C GLY A 98 -18.76 -2.26 -15.26
N ASP A 99 -19.73 -2.89 -15.92
CA ASP A 99 -19.46 -4.06 -16.75
C ASP A 99 -18.50 -3.75 -17.90
N LEU A 100 -17.33 -4.39 -17.86
CA LEU A 100 -16.27 -4.23 -18.84
C LEU A 100 -16.71 -4.66 -20.24
N ILE A 101 -17.56 -5.68 -20.36
CA ILE A 101 -18.05 -6.16 -21.67
C ILE A 101 -18.94 -5.09 -22.30
N SER A 102 -19.89 -4.55 -21.54
CA SER A 102 -20.76 -3.45 -21.99
C SER A 102 -19.98 -2.19 -22.38
N ILE A 103 -18.88 -1.86 -21.67
CA ILE A 103 -18.02 -0.73 -22.01
C ILE A 103 -17.26 -0.95 -23.31
N LEU A 104 -16.76 -2.17 -23.55
CA LEU A 104 -16.01 -2.49 -24.77
C LEU A 104 -16.94 -2.55 -26.00
N CYS A 105 -18.14 -3.12 -25.86
CA CYS A 105 -19.11 -3.23 -26.95
C CYS A 105 -19.80 -1.91 -27.32
N SER A 106 -19.87 -0.93 -26.42
CA SER A 106 -20.46 0.40 -26.70
C SER A 106 -19.51 1.38 -27.41
N ARG A 107 -18.23 1.02 -27.55
CA ARG A 107 -17.19 1.83 -28.23
C ARG A 107 -16.78 1.28 -29.59
N LEU A 108 -17.42 0.21 -30.05
CA LEU A 108 -17.31 -0.36 -31.41
C LEU A 108 -18.56 0.01 -32.21
#